data_AF-A0A832EC94-F1
#
_entry.id   AF-A0A832EC94-F1
#
_cell.length_a   1.000
_cell.length_b   1.000
_cell.length_c   1.000
_cell.angle_alpha   90.00
_cell.angle_beta   90.00
_cell.angle_gamma   90.00
#
_symmetry.space_group_name_H-M   'P 1'
#
loop_
_entity.id
_entity.type
_entity.pdbx_description
1 polymer ?
#
loop_
_entity_poly.entity_id
_entity_poly.type
_entity_poly.pdbx_seq_one_letter_code
_entity_poly.pdbx_strand_id
1 'polypeptide(L)'
;PETTRKGIFTSGIVSVWQSRKIAIFMTGRRHAGENLVCHCLVRARRHFVEIMENFPEECAHVIEQLAIVYRHEAFTRQQAMSPQERLVYHQGHSAPVMEELKNWCLAKQQNREVEPNSGLGKAIQYLLKHWKELTRFCHVPGAPLDNNVCERALKHAVLHRKNAYFFKTPKGAHVGDLFMSLIHTCELAGESPMDYLCAVLKNAARVAKDPMAWMPWNYRHNLAKGPP
;
A
#
# COMPACT_ATOMS: atom_id res chain seq x y z
N PRO A 1 -9.35 -19.86 19.69
CA PRO A 1 -9.19 -20.89 18.63
C PRO A 1 -8.09 -20.47 17.64
N GLU A 2 -6.89 -21.03 17.82
CA GLU A 2 -5.75 -20.82 16.92
C GLU A 2 -6.09 -21.34 15.52
N THR A 3 -6.34 -20.42 14.59
CA THR A 3 -6.43 -20.75 13.17
C THR A 3 -5.02 -20.82 12.60
N THR A 4 -4.31 -21.92 12.84
CA THR A 4 -3.02 -22.17 12.20
C THR A 4 -3.22 -22.39 10.71
N ARG A 5 -3.19 -21.31 9.93
CA ARG A 5 -3.20 -21.37 8.46
C ARG A 5 -2.01 -22.21 7.99
N LYS A 6 -2.26 -23.21 7.15
CA LYS A 6 -1.24 -24.17 6.64
C LYS A 6 -0.37 -23.63 5.50
N GLY A 7 -0.50 -22.36 5.12
CA GLY A 7 0.20 -21.75 3.98
C GLY A 7 1.52 -21.06 4.36
N ILE A 8 2.48 -21.04 3.43
CA ILE A 8 3.65 -20.14 3.45
C ILE A 8 3.29 -18.90 2.63
N PHE A 9 3.48 -17.72 3.21
CA PHE A 9 3.14 -16.44 2.60
C PHE A 9 4.39 -15.56 2.51
N THR A 10 4.63 -14.96 1.34
CA THR A 10 5.53 -13.81 1.23
C THR A 10 4.74 -12.54 1.53
N SER A 11 5.17 -11.83 2.57
CA SER A 11 4.67 -10.52 2.96
C SER A 11 5.65 -9.44 2.50
N GLY A 12 5.14 -8.33 1.97
CA GLY A 12 5.93 -7.14 1.66
C GLY A 12 5.52 -5.99 2.57
N ILE A 13 6.49 -5.28 3.12
CA ILE A 13 6.31 -4.13 4.00
C ILE A 13 7.07 -2.96 3.37
N VAL A 14 6.40 -1.82 3.20
CA VAL A 14 7.10 -0.56 2.88
C VAL A 14 7.11 0.28 4.15
N SER A 15 8.30 0.55 4.66
CA SER A 15 8.51 1.39 5.85
C SER A 15 9.12 2.74 5.46
N VAL A 16 8.83 3.77 6.23
CA VAL A 16 9.51 5.08 6.13
C VAL A 16 10.43 5.22 7.33
N TRP A 17 11.73 5.37 7.07
CA TRP A 17 12.76 5.58 8.09
C TRP A 17 13.61 6.78 7.71
N GLN A 18 13.71 7.78 8.59
CA GLN A 18 14.44 9.04 8.32
C GLN A 18 14.08 9.68 6.95
N SER A 19 12.79 9.72 6.63
CA SER A 19 12.26 10.22 5.34
C SER A 19 12.68 9.40 4.10
N ARG A 20 13.29 8.22 4.28
CA ARG A 20 13.60 7.26 3.22
C ARG A 20 12.61 6.10 3.24
N LYS A 21 12.23 5.61 2.07
CA LYS A 21 11.34 4.45 1.92
C LYS A 21 12.17 3.19 1.78
N ILE A 22 11.84 2.16 2.55
CA ILE A 22 12.51 0.86 2.55
C ILE A 22 11.46 -0.21 2.31
N ALA A 23 11.74 -1.13 1.38
CA ALA A 23 10.90 -2.29 1.13
C ALA A 23 11.52 -3.53 1.79
N ILE A 24 10.73 -4.25 2.57
CA ILE A 24 11.14 -5.47 3.27
C ILE A 24 10.19 -6.59 2.88
N PHE A 25 10.76 -7.67 2.36
CA PHE A 25 10.04 -8.90 2.05
C PHE A 25 10.40 -9.98 3.04
N MET A 26 9.41 -10.77 3.41
CA MET A 26 9.58 -11.90 4.33
C MET A 26 8.62 -13.02 3.98
N THR A 27 9.16 -14.22 3.82
CA THR A 27 8.42 -15.43 3.52
C THR A 27 8.32 -16.27 4.79
N GLY A 28 7.09 -16.50 5.26
CA GLY A 28 6.85 -17.22 6.51
C GLY A 28 5.41 -17.69 6.66
N ARG A 29 5.11 -18.35 7.78
CA ARG A 29 3.75 -18.82 8.09
C ARG A 29 2.84 -17.72 8.65
N ARG A 30 3.42 -16.61 9.11
CA ARG A 30 2.70 -15.42 9.59
C ARG A 30 2.66 -14.38 8.49
N HIS A 31 1.50 -13.79 8.26
CA HIS A 31 1.33 -12.69 7.31
C HIS A 31 1.60 -11.37 8.03
N ALA A 32 2.28 -10.40 7.40
CA ALA A 32 2.46 -9.05 7.97
C ALA A 32 1.14 -8.26 8.12
N GLY A 33 0.02 -8.85 7.68
CA GLY A 33 -1.31 -8.24 7.61
C GLY A 33 -2.11 -8.35 8.90
N GLU A 34 -1.48 -8.76 10.00
CA GLU A 34 -2.03 -8.63 11.36
C GLU A 34 -1.90 -7.18 11.88
N ASN A 35 -1.27 -6.28 11.11
CA ASN A 35 -1.19 -4.84 11.37
C ASN A 35 -2.26 -4.06 10.59
N LEU A 36 -2.72 -2.95 11.17
CA LEU A 36 -3.79 -2.03 10.71
C LEU A 36 -3.99 -2.01 9.18
N VAL A 37 -5.01 -2.72 8.70
CA VAL A 37 -5.35 -2.76 7.27
C VAL A 37 -6.02 -1.46 6.87
N CYS A 38 -5.41 -0.72 5.94
CA CYS A 38 -6.05 0.39 5.23
C CYS A 38 -6.37 -0.07 3.80
N HIS A 39 -7.65 -0.09 3.44
CA HIS A 39 -8.06 -0.37 2.07
C HIS A 39 -8.01 0.92 1.23
N CYS A 40 -7.73 0.78 -0.06
CA CYS A 40 -7.51 1.91 -0.95
C CYS A 40 -8.83 2.47 -1.50
N LEU A 41 -9.07 3.76 -1.31
CA LEU A 41 -10.23 4.42 -1.93
C LEU A 41 -10.15 4.40 -3.46
N VAL A 42 -8.96 4.40 -4.07
CA VAL A 42 -8.81 4.21 -5.53
C VAL A 42 -9.36 2.85 -5.98
N ARG A 43 -9.14 1.79 -5.19
CA ARG A 43 -9.65 0.47 -5.52
C ARG A 43 -11.16 0.41 -5.40
N ALA A 44 -11.73 0.98 -4.34
CA ALA A 44 -13.17 1.12 -4.21
C ALA A 44 -13.77 1.90 -5.39
N ARG A 45 -13.18 3.05 -5.75
CA ARG A 45 -13.59 3.86 -6.91
C ARG A 45 -13.57 3.08 -8.22
N ARG A 46 -12.57 2.22 -8.45
CA ARG A 46 -12.45 1.43 -9.69
C ARG A 46 -13.67 0.53 -9.92
N HIS A 47 -14.21 -0.09 -8.87
CA HIS A 47 -15.41 -0.92 -8.98
C HIS A 47 -16.63 -0.16 -9.53
N PHE A 48 -16.73 1.15 -9.27
CA PHE A 48 -17.80 2.01 -9.82
C PHE A 48 -17.47 2.51 -11.24
N VAL A 49 -16.21 2.83 -11.52
CA VAL A 49 -15.78 3.24 -12.87
C VAL A 49 -16.00 2.11 -13.89
N GLU A 50 -15.74 0.86 -13.52
CA GLU A 50 -15.92 -0.31 -14.41
C GLU A 50 -17.38 -0.56 -14.81
N ILE A 51 -18.35 -0.03 -14.05
CA ILE A 51 -19.78 -0.22 -14.30
C ILE A 51 -20.50 1.10 -14.65
N MET A 52 -19.72 2.17 -14.86
CA MET A 52 -20.20 3.53 -15.11
C MET A 52 -21.19 3.62 -16.27
N GLU A 53 -20.94 2.86 -17.35
CA GLU A 53 -21.79 2.83 -18.54
C GLU A 53 -23.18 2.23 -18.25
N ASN A 54 -23.26 1.33 -17.27
CA ASN A 54 -24.50 0.62 -16.92
C ASN A 54 -25.31 1.36 -15.84
N PHE A 55 -24.64 2.14 -14.98
CA PHE A 55 -25.24 2.82 -13.83
C PHE A 55 -24.69 4.25 -13.70
N PRO A 56 -25.01 5.15 -14.65
CA PRO A 56 -24.35 6.44 -14.77
C PRO A 56 -24.59 7.37 -13.58
N GLU A 57 -25.82 7.43 -13.07
CA GLU A 57 -26.18 8.36 -11.99
C GLU A 57 -25.59 7.91 -10.65
N GLU A 58 -25.75 6.63 -10.31
CA GLU A 58 -25.25 6.06 -9.06
C GLU A 58 -23.74 6.09 -8.97
N CYS A 59 -23.05 5.74 -10.07
CA CYS A 59 -21.60 5.73 -10.06
C CYS A 59 -21.04 7.16 -10.05
N ALA A 60 -21.69 8.12 -10.72
CA ALA A 60 -21.28 9.52 -10.68
C ALA A 60 -21.36 10.06 -9.25
N HIS A 61 -22.47 9.81 -8.55
CA HIS A 61 -22.65 10.21 -7.16
C HIS A 61 -21.51 9.69 -6.26
N VAL A 62 -21.20 8.38 -6.33
CA VAL A 62 -20.12 7.79 -5.54
C VAL A 62 -18.76 8.40 -5.90
N ILE A 63 -18.48 8.57 -7.19
CA ILE A 63 -17.20 9.11 -7.67
C ILE A 63 -17.02 10.57 -7.23
N GLU A 64 -18.07 11.38 -7.26
CA GLU A 64 -18.06 12.78 -6.82
C GLU A 64 -17.84 12.91 -5.31
N GLN A 65 -18.52 12.08 -4.51
CA GLN A 65 -18.32 12.02 -3.06
C GLN A 65 -16.86 11.67 -2.71
N LEU A 66 -16.29 10.66 -3.39
CA LEU A 66 -14.88 10.34 -3.24
C LEU A 66 -13.97 11.48 -3.71
N ALA A 67 -14.32 12.18 -4.79
CA ALA A 67 -13.55 13.33 -5.28
C ALA A 67 -13.50 14.49 -4.27
N ILE A 68 -14.58 14.73 -3.51
CA ILE A 68 -14.57 15.68 -2.38
C ILE A 68 -13.50 15.28 -1.35
N VAL A 69 -13.45 14.00 -0.96
CA VAL A 69 -12.47 13.48 -0.01
C VAL A 69 -11.02 13.67 -0.51
N TYR A 70 -10.77 13.42 -1.80
CA TYR A 70 -9.44 13.69 -2.39
C TYR A 70 -9.07 15.17 -2.43
N ARG A 71 -10.04 16.08 -2.63
CA ARG A 71 -9.78 17.53 -2.54
C ARG A 71 -9.36 17.93 -1.13
N HIS A 72 -10.01 17.38 -0.11
CA HIS A 72 -9.60 17.59 1.28
C HIS A 72 -8.18 17.06 1.56
N GLU A 73 -7.84 15.87 1.07
CA GLU A 73 -6.48 15.34 1.18
C GLU A 73 -5.43 16.19 0.44
N ALA A 74 -5.76 16.74 -0.74
CA ALA A 74 -4.87 17.65 -1.45
C ALA A 74 -4.64 18.94 -0.65
N PHE A 75 -5.69 19.48 -0.03
CA PHE A 75 -5.60 20.66 0.83
C PHE A 75 -4.72 20.42 2.06
N THR A 76 -4.88 19.31 2.78
CA THR A 76 -4.05 19.01 3.97
C THR A 76 -2.58 18.90 3.61
N ARG A 77 -2.26 18.35 2.42
CA ARG A 77 -0.89 18.29 1.89
C ARG A 77 -0.33 19.66 1.52
N GLN A 78 -1.12 20.52 0.88
CA GLN A 78 -0.71 21.89 0.52
C GLN A 78 -0.40 22.73 1.76
N GLN A 79 -1.16 22.54 2.84
CA GLN A 79 -0.94 23.21 4.13
C GLN A 79 0.18 22.56 4.97
N ALA A 80 0.84 21.51 4.46
CA ALA A 80 1.90 20.77 5.16
C ALA A 80 1.50 20.33 6.59
N MET A 81 0.24 19.95 6.78
CA MET A 81 -0.30 19.56 8.09
C MET A 81 0.43 18.32 8.65
N SER A 82 0.65 18.32 9.96
CA SER A 82 1.12 17.14 10.69
C SER A 82 0.11 15.98 10.62
N PRO A 83 0.52 14.73 10.90
CA PRO A 83 -0.39 13.59 10.90
C PRO A 83 -1.62 13.75 11.80
N GLN A 84 -1.49 14.48 12.90
CA GLN A 84 -2.54 14.77 13.87
C GLN A 84 -3.47 15.89 13.37
N GLU A 85 -2.94 17.00 12.88
CA GLU A 85 -3.76 18.09 12.31
C GLU A 85 -4.56 17.60 11.10
N ARG A 86 -3.92 16.81 10.24
CA ARG A 86 -4.57 16.14 9.12
C ARG A 86 -5.73 15.24 9.59
N LEU A 87 -5.54 14.47 10.66
CA LEU A 87 -6.60 13.61 11.21
C LEU A 87 -7.81 14.43 11.64
N VAL A 88 -7.59 15.49 12.44
CA VAL A 88 -8.65 16.38 12.91
C VAL A 88 -9.39 17.03 11.74
N TYR A 89 -8.65 17.46 10.71
CA TYR A 89 -9.26 18.03 9.51
C TYR A 89 -10.15 17.03 8.78
N HIS A 90 -9.70 15.79 8.57
CA HIS A 90 -10.51 14.75 7.93
C HIS A 90 -11.70 14.32 8.77
N GLN A 91 -11.60 14.32 10.10
CA GLN A 91 -12.74 14.09 10.99
C GLN A 91 -13.83 15.16 10.81
N GLY A 92 -13.44 16.43 10.65
CA GLY A 92 -14.39 17.52 10.45
C GLY A 92 -14.98 17.60 9.04
N HIS A 93 -14.20 17.28 8.00
CA HIS A 93 -14.59 17.57 6.61
C HIS A 93 -14.85 16.32 5.76
N SER A 94 -14.07 15.25 5.94
CA SER A 94 -14.19 14.04 5.11
C SER A 94 -15.05 12.95 5.74
N ALA A 95 -15.07 12.84 7.07
CA ALA A 95 -15.91 11.86 7.75
C ALA A 95 -17.41 12.08 7.50
N PRO A 96 -17.95 13.32 7.48
CA PRO A 96 -19.37 13.55 7.14
C PRO A 96 -19.71 13.10 5.72
N VAL A 97 -18.87 13.44 4.74
CA VAL A 97 -18.99 13.05 3.33
C VAL A 97 -19.00 11.52 3.19
N MET A 98 -18.09 10.85 3.89
CA MET A 98 -18.07 9.38 3.91
C MET A 98 -19.33 8.82 4.56
N GLU A 99 -19.80 9.33 5.71
CA GLU A 99 -20.99 8.79 6.36
C GLU A 99 -22.26 9.03 5.54
N GLU A 100 -22.37 10.16 4.84
CA GLU A 100 -23.45 10.42 3.89
C GLU A 100 -23.45 9.37 2.76
N LEU A 101 -22.28 9.12 2.16
CA LEU A 101 -22.11 8.08 1.13
C LEU A 101 -22.51 6.68 1.65
N LYS A 102 -22.15 6.36 2.90
CA LYS A 102 -22.53 5.08 3.53
C LYS A 102 -24.03 4.94 3.69
N ASN A 103 -24.68 5.99 4.19
CA ASN A 103 -26.12 6.01 4.42
C ASN A 103 -26.87 5.89 3.10
N TRP A 104 -26.39 6.56 2.06
CA TRP A 104 -26.91 6.42 0.70
C TRP A 104 -26.80 4.97 0.20
N CYS A 105 -25.65 4.32 0.37
CA CYS A 105 -25.46 2.91 0.00
C CYS A 105 -26.38 1.96 0.79
N LEU A 106 -26.56 2.20 2.10
CA LEU A 106 -27.45 1.40 2.94
C LEU A 106 -28.92 1.57 2.54
N ALA A 107 -29.35 2.79 2.25
CA ALA A 107 -30.70 3.09 1.78
C ALA A 107 -31.00 2.36 0.46
N LYS A 108 -30.08 2.40 -0.51
CA LYS A 108 -30.18 1.68 -1.79
C LYS A 108 -30.39 0.17 -1.61
N GLN A 109 -29.71 -0.44 -0.63
CA GLN A 109 -29.88 -1.87 -0.30
C GLN A 109 -31.21 -2.14 0.41
N GLN A 110 -31.59 -1.31 1.39
CA GLN A 110 -32.81 -1.50 2.18
C GLN A 110 -34.08 -1.33 1.34
N ASN A 111 -34.09 -0.34 0.44
CA ASN A 111 -35.20 -0.06 -0.46
C ASN A 111 -35.31 -1.06 -1.63
N ARG A 112 -34.38 -2.02 -1.73
CA ARG A 112 -34.26 -2.97 -2.85
C ARG A 112 -34.15 -2.30 -4.22
N GLU A 113 -33.58 -1.09 -4.26
CA GLU A 113 -33.32 -0.35 -5.49
C GLU A 113 -32.12 -0.95 -6.27
N VAL A 114 -31.33 -1.80 -5.63
CA VAL A 114 -30.16 -2.44 -6.22
C VAL A 114 -30.21 -3.94 -6.01
N GLU A 115 -30.23 -4.69 -7.09
CA GLU A 115 -30.14 -6.16 -7.07
C GLU A 115 -28.73 -6.58 -6.57
N PRO A 116 -28.59 -7.40 -5.51
CA PRO A 116 -27.28 -7.71 -4.91
C PRO A 116 -26.27 -8.33 -5.87
N ASN A 117 -26.74 -9.09 -6.86
CA ASN A 117 -25.90 -9.77 -7.84
C ASN A 117 -25.51 -8.91 -9.06
N SER A 118 -26.12 -7.73 -9.20
CA SER A 118 -25.77 -6.76 -10.24
C SER A 118 -24.36 -6.21 -10.06
N GLY A 119 -23.81 -5.56 -11.09
CA GLY A 119 -22.53 -4.87 -11.00
C GLY A 119 -22.51 -3.83 -9.87
N LEU A 120 -23.57 -3.02 -9.78
CA LEU A 120 -23.74 -2.01 -8.73
C LEU A 120 -23.88 -2.63 -7.34
N GLY A 121 -24.69 -3.69 -7.20
CA GLY A 121 -24.88 -4.40 -5.94
C GLY A 121 -23.57 -4.95 -5.37
N LYS A 122 -22.73 -5.55 -6.23
CA LYS A 122 -21.39 -6.04 -5.87
C LYS A 122 -20.45 -4.89 -5.48
N ALA A 123 -20.47 -3.77 -6.20
CA ALA A 123 -19.65 -2.59 -5.89
C ALA A 123 -20.02 -1.96 -4.54
N ILE A 124 -21.31 -1.77 -4.28
CA ILE A 124 -21.83 -1.27 -2.99
C ILE A 124 -21.49 -2.25 -1.86
N GLN A 125 -21.69 -3.55 -2.09
CA GLN A 125 -21.36 -4.56 -1.08
C GLN A 125 -19.85 -4.55 -0.75
N TYR A 126 -18.99 -4.40 -1.75
CA TYR A 126 -17.55 -4.24 -1.53
C TYR A 126 -17.23 -3.01 -0.67
N LEU A 127 -17.82 -1.85 -1.02
CA LEU A 127 -17.62 -0.61 -0.28
C LEU A 127 -18.04 -0.74 1.20
N LEU A 128 -19.24 -1.27 1.45
CA LEU A 128 -19.77 -1.44 2.80
C LEU A 128 -19.01 -2.50 3.61
N LYS A 129 -18.62 -3.60 2.97
CA LYS A 129 -17.83 -4.67 3.61
C LYS A 129 -16.49 -4.18 4.12
N HIS A 130 -15.86 -3.25 3.40
CA HIS A 130 -14.52 -2.74 3.69
C HIS A 130 -14.54 -1.32 4.30
N TRP A 131 -15.69 -0.89 4.81
CA TRP A 131 -15.92 0.48 5.25
C TRP A 131 -14.92 0.97 6.30
N LYS A 132 -14.66 0.13 7.32
CA LYS A 132 -13.77 0.49 8.45
C LYS A 132 -12.34 0.72 7.98
N GLU A 133 -11.87 -0.07 7.03
CA GLU A 133 -10.53 0.03 6.47
C GLU A 133 -10.42 1.17 5.45
N LEU A 134 -11.49 1.47 4.71
CA LEU A 134 -11.55 2.57 3.73
C LEU A 134 -11.64 3.95 4.42
N THR A 135 -12.19 4.02 5.64
CA THR A 135 -12.33 5.25 6.44
C THR A 135 -11.25 5.43 7.51
N ARG A 136 -10.22 4.57 7.53
CA ARG A 136 -9.20 4.55 8.58
C ARG A 136 -8.43 5.87 8.70
N PHE A 137 -8.30 6.62 7.61
CA PHE A 137 -7.68 7.95 7.59
C PHE A 137 -8.41 9.00 8.45
N CYS A 138 -9.69 8.77 8.79
CA CYS A 138 -10.46 9.58 9.74
C CYS A 138 -10.28 9.13 11.21
N HIS A 139 -9.56 8.04 11.46
CA HIS A 139 -9.47 7.43 12.78
C HIS A 139 -8.04 7.18 13.27
N VAL A 140 -7.03 7.22 12.39
CA VAL A 140 -5.62 6.96 12.75
C VAL A 140 -4.73 8.06 12.18
N PRO A 141 -3.91 8.72 13.01
CA PRO A 141 -2.94 9.71 12.53
C PRO A 141 -2.01 9.09 11.48
N GLY A 142 -1.86 9.78 10.35
CA GLY A 142 -0.96 9.34 9.28
C GLY A 142 -1.46 8.16 8.43
N ALA A 143 -2.66 7.62 8.69
CA ALA A 143 -3.23 6.61 7.80
C ALA A 143 -3.53 7.23 6.41
N PRO A 144 -3.01 6.63 5.32
CA PRO A 144 -3.16 7.19 3.98
C PRO A 144 -4.54 6.87 3.40
N LEU A 145 -5.07 7.72 2.50
CA LEU A 145 -6.27 7.41 1.70
C LEU A 145 -5.99 6.28 0.69
N ASP A 146 -4.75 6.26 0.17
CA ASP A 146 -4.32 5.34 -0.85
C ASP A 146 -3.15 4.49 -0.37
N ASN A 147 -3.23 3.20 -0.62
CA ASN A 147 -2.12 2.27 -0.42
C ASN A 147 -1.26 2.13 -1.70
N ASN A 148 -1.39 3.01 -2.70
CA ASN A 148 -0.79 2.86 -4.04
C ASN A 148 0.72 2.58 -4.03
N VAL A 149 1.46 3.11 -3.06
CA VAL A 149 2.89 2.81 -2.88
C VAL A 149 3.08 1.35 -2.45
N CYS A 150 2.32 0.91 -1.45
CA CYS A 150 2.30 -0.47 -0.98
C CYS A 150 1.80 -1.43 -2.07
N GLU A 151 0.73 -1.09 -2.79
CA GLU A 151 0.20 -1.90 -3.90
C GLU A 151 1.21 -2.03 -5.06
N ARG A 152 1.91 -0.94 -5.43
CA ARG A 152 2.98 -1.01 -6.43
C ARG A 152 4.12 -1.91 -5.97
N ALA A 153 4.63 -1.71 -4.75
CA ALA A 153 5.69 -2.56 -4.20
C ALA A 153 5.27 -4.04 -4.12
N LEU A 154 4.03 -4.31 -3.68
CA LEU A 154 3.48 -5.66 -3.64
C LEU A 154 3.29 -6.26 -5.04
N LYS A 155 2.93 -5.46 -6.06
CA LYS A 155 2.80 -5.93 -7.44
C LYS A 155 4.10 -6.53 -7.94
N HIS A 156 5.24 -5.89 -7.66
CA HIS A 156 6.53 -6.45 -8.04
C HIS A 156 6.83 -7.77 -7.33
N ALA A 157 6.53 -7.88 -6.04
CA ALA A 157 6.69 -9.13 -5.30
C ALA A 157 5.78 -10.24 -5.80
N VAL A 158 4.54 -9.91 -6.19
CA VAL A 158 3.60 -10.84 -6.83
C VAL A 158 4.12 -11.29 -8.19
N LEU A 159 4.66 -10.37 -9.01
CA LEU A 159 5.30 -10.70 -10.29
C LEU A 159 6.53 -11.58 -10.09
N HIS A 160 7.39 -11.25 -9.14
CA HIS A 160 8.56 -12.05 -8.81
C HIS A 160 8.15 -13.47 -8.38
N ARG A 161 7.13 -13.60 -7.53
CA ARG A 161 6.57 -14.90 -7.13
C ARG A 161 6.02 -15.68 -8.32
N LYS A 162 5.31 -15.01 -9.23
CA LYS A 162 4.79 -15.62 -10.45
C LYS A 162 5.92 -16.12 -11.35
N ASN A 163 7.01 -15.35 -11.48
CA ASN A 163 8.15 -15.70 -12.33
C ASN A 163 9.05 -16.79 -11.70
N ALA A 164 9.20 -16.77 -10.38
CA ALA A 164 10.00 -17.76 -9.66
C ALA A 164 9.25 -19.09 -9.43
N TYR A 165 7.93 -19.11 -9.65
CA TYR A 165 6.97 -20.20 -9.38
C TYR A 165 6.93 -20.65 -7.91
N PHE A 166 8.04 -21.11 -7.34
CA PHE A 166 8.18 -21.52 -5.96
C PHE A 166 9.64 -21.53 -5.51
N PHE A 167 9.86 -21.36 -4.21
CA PHE A 167 11.16 -21.64 -3.59
C PHE A 167 11.18 -23.09 -3.09
N LYS A 168 12.16 -23.87 -3.55
CA LYS A 168 12.31 -25.29 -3.16
C LYS A 168 12.62 -25.49 -1.67
N THR A 169 13.27 -24.50 -1.03
CA THR A 169 13.69 -24.59 0.38
C THR A 169 13.43 -23.28 1.13
N PRO A 170 13.25 -23.32 2.47
CA PRO A 170 13.15 -22.11 3.28
C PRO A 170 14.37 -21.19 3.15
N LYS A 171 15.56 -21.76 3.02
CA LYS A 171 16.80 -21.00 2.79
C LYS A 171 16.77 -20.26 1.45
N GLY A 172 16.28 -20.91 0.39
CA GLY A 172 16.08 -20.27 -0.91
C GLY A 172 15.06 -19.13 -0.87
N ALA A 173 13.97 -19.31 -0.11
CA ALA A 173 12.98 -18.26 0.10
C ALA A 173 13.58 -17.05 0.82
N HIS A 174 14.38 -17.28 1.87
CA HIS A 174 15.05 -16.20 2.60
C HIS A 174 16.04 -15.41 1.73
N VAL A 175 16.82 -16.09 0.88
CA VAL A 175 17.70 -15.43 -0.09
C VAL A 175 16.89 -14.61 -1.10
N GLY A 176 15.77 -15.16 -1.58
CA GLY A 176 14.84 -14.43 -2.44
C GLY A 176 14.29 -13.18 -1.77
N ASP A 177 13.86 -13.29 -0.53
CA ASP A 177 13.36 -12.17 0.29
C ASP A 177 14.39 -11.05 0.44
N LEU A 178 15.66 -11.42 0.68
CA LEU A 178 16.78 -10.47 0.77
C LEU A 178 16.94 -9.69 -0.53
N PHE A 179 17.05 -10.37 -1.67
CA PHE A 179 17.25 -9.72 -2.96
C PHE A 179 16.05 -8.85 -3.34
N MET A 180 14.81 -9.34 -3.15
CA MET A 180 13.60 -8.54 -3.36
C MET A 180 13.62 -7.26 -2.52
N SER A 181 14.01 -7.36 -1.24
CA SER A 181 14.09 -6.20 -0.34
C SER A 181 15.10 -5.17 -0.82
N LEU A 182 16.29 -5.61 -1.23
CA LEU A 182 17.35 -4.73 -1.75
C LEU A 182 16.93 -4.07 -3.07
N ILE A 183 16.43 -4.85 -4.02
CA ILE A 183 16.01 -4.36 -5.34
C ILE A 183 14.92 -3.29 -5.20
N HIS A 184 13.86 -3.59 -4.45
CA HIS A 184 12.75 -2.65 -4.29
C HIS A 184 13.12 -1.44 -3.45
N THR A 185 14.06 -1.57 -2.50
CA THR A 185 14.60 -0.40 -1.80
C THR A 185 15.42 0.51 -2.72
N CYS A 186 16.18 -0.05 -3.67
CA CYS A 186 16.88 0.74 -4.70
C CYS A 186 15.89 1.49 -5.60
N GLU A 187 14.85 0.81 -6.08
CA GLU A 187 13.80 1.44 -6.90
C GLU A 187 13.10 2.58 -6.14
N LEU A 188 12.78 2.39 -4.86
CA LEU A 188 12.20 3.42 -4.00
C LEU A 188 13.14 4.60 -3.74
N ALA A 189 14.47 4.36 -3.77
CA ALA A 189 15.49 5.38 -3.66
C ALA A 189 15.79 6.09 -4.99
N GLY A 190 15.22 5.63 -6.11
CA GLY A 190 15.52 6.15 -7.45
C GLY A 190 16.87 5.70 -8.00
N GLU A 191 17.40 4.58 -7.49
CA GLU A 191 18.73 4.06 -7.80
C GLU A 191 18.64 2.75 -8.58
N SER A 192 19.65 2.51 -9.44
CA SER A 192 19.75 1.30 -10.24
C SER A 192 20.06 0.08 -9.34
N PRO A 193 19.16 -0.92 -9.26
CA PRO A 193 19.40 -2.10 -8.43
C PRO A 193 20.64 -2.88 -8.85
N MET A 194 20.91 -2.96 -10.15
CA MET A 194 22.08 -3.68 -10.68
C MET A 194 23.38 -3.01 -10.24
N ASP A 195 23.48 -1.69 -10.40
CA ASP A 195 24.68 -0.94 -10.02
C ASP A 195 24.94 -1.02 -8.51
N TYR A 196 23.88 -0.91 -7.72
CA TYR A 196 23.94 -1.05 -6.27
C TYR A 196 24.43 -2.45 -5.86
N LEU A 197 23.81 -3.52 -6.39
CA LEU A 197 24.20 -4.89 -6.05
C LEU A 197 25.63 -5.19 -6.48
N CYS A 198 26.04 -4.75 -7.68
CA CYS A 198 27.43 -4.89 -8.12
C CYS A 198 28.40 -4.13 -7.20
N ALA A 199 28.06 -2.91 -6.77
CA ALA A 199 28.88 -2.12 -5.87
C ALA A 199 29.07 -2.79 -4.52
N VAL A 200 27.97 -3.26 -3.90
CA VAL A 200 27.98 -3.93 -2.61
C VAL A 200 28.75 -5.24 -2.67
N LEU A 201 28.55 -6.06 -3.71
CA LEU A 201 29.26 -7.33 -3.88
C LEU A 201 30.76 -7.13 -4.11
N LYS A 202 31.16 -6.16 -4.95
CA LYS A 202 32.58 -5.85 -5.19
C LYS A 202 33.28 -5.27 -3.95
N ASN A 203 32.53 -4.68 -3.02
CA ASN A 203 33.07 -4.06 -1.81
C ASN A 203 32.63 -4.78 -0.53
N ALA A 204 32.33 -6.08 -0.60
CA ALA A 204 31.74 -6.84 0.50
C ALA A 204 32.46 -6.67 1.86
N ALA A 205 33.80 -6.63 1.87
CA ALA A 205 34.57 -6.42 3.09
C ALA A 205 34.37 -5.02 3.72
N ARG A 206 34.17 -3.97 2.90
CA ARG A 206 33.89 -2.60 3.35
C ARG A 206 32.45 -2.48 3.82
N VAL A 207 31.52 -3.10 3.09
CA VAL A 207 30.10 -3.17 3.47
C VAL A 207 29.96 -3.87 4.82
N ALA A 208 30.66 -4.99 5.04
CA ALA A 208 30.60 -5.72 6.30
C ALA A 208 31.11 -4.91 7.50
N LYS A 209 32.05 -3.98 7.29
CA LYS A 209 32.58 -3.09 8.34
C LYS A 209 31.63 -1.94 8.68
N ASP A 210 30.97 -1.37 7.68
CA ASP A 210 30.01 -0.28 7.87
C ASP A 210 28.83 -0.37 6.89
N PRO A 211 27.80 -1.20 7.19
CA PRO A 211 26.68 -1.38 6.27
C PRO A 211 25.87 -0.11 6.02
N MET A 212 25.79 0.80 7.01
CA MET A 212 25.00 2.03 6.92
C MET A 212 25.56 3.02 5.90
N ALA A 213 26.86 2.95 5.62
CA ALA A 213 27.52 3.70 4.55
C ALA A 213 27.22 3.15 3.14
N TRP A 214 26.65 1.95 3.03
CA TRP A 214 26.41 1.29 1.75
C TRP A 214 24.93 1.09 1.46
N MET A 215 24.07 1.97 1.97
CA MET A 215 22.65 1.97 1.64
C MET A 215 22.43 2.50 0.22
N PRO A 216 21.29 2.20 -0.42
CA PRO A 216 21.04 2.62 -1.80
C PRO A 216 21.18 4.12 -2.04
N TRP A 217 20.88 4.96 -1.05
CA TRP A 217 20.97 6.42 -1.17
C TRP A 217 22.35 7.03 -0.84
N ASN A 218 23.34 6.24 -0.41
CA ASN A 218 24.66 6.79 -0.03
C ASN A 218 25.87 5.95 -0.49
N TYR A 219 25.68 4.76 -1.08
CA TYR A 219 26.78 3.89 -1.52
C TYR A 219 27.72 4.58 -2.53
N ARG A 220 27.20 5.43 -3.43
CA ARG A 220 28.00 6.17 -4.42
C ARG A 220 29.04 7.08 -3.79
N HIS A 221 28.70 7.73 -2.68
CA HIS A 221 29.64 8.59 -1.96
C HIS A 221 30.82 7.77 -1.39
N ASN A 222 30.56 6.56 -0.91
CA ASN A 222 31.60 5.70 -0.37
C ASN A 222 32.40 4.95 -1.44
N LEU A 223 31.81 4.70 -2.61
CA LEU A 223 32.55 4.27 -3.79
C LEU A 223 33.58 5.33 -4.20
N ALA A 224 33.19 6.61 -4.23
CA ALA A 224 34.05 7.71 -4.66
C ALA A 224 35.25 7.96 -3.72
N LYS A 225 35.15 7.60 -2.44
CA LYS A 225 36.25 7.74 -1.47
C LYS A 225 37.43 6.81 -1.70
N GLY A 226 37.33 5.83 -2.61
CA GLY A 226 38.38 4.82 -2.83
C GLY A 226 38.53 3.84 -1.65
N PRO A 227 39.40 2.82 -1.77
CA PRO A 227 39.81 2.01 -0.64
C PRO A 227 40.62 2.86 0.37
N PRO A 228 40.59 2.52 1.68
CA PRO A 228 41.48 3.13 2.66
C PRO A 228 42.95 2.84 2.35
#